data_AF-A0AAU8FMX2-F1
#
_entry.id   AF-A0AAU8FMX2-F1
#
_cell.length_a   1.000
_cell.length_b   1.000
_cell.length_c   1.000
_cell.angle_alpha   90.00
_cell.angle_beta   90.00
_cell.angle_gamma   90.00
#
_symmetry.space_group_name_H-M   'P 1'
#
loop_
_entity.id
_entity.type
_entity.pdbx_description
1 polymer ?
#
loop_
_entity_poly.entity_id
_entity_poly.type
_entity_poly.pdbx_seq_one_letter_code
_entity_poly.pdbx_strand_id
1 'polypeptide(L)'
;MTSKGIALVGLPHTRISVQGGIGTAAENAFLLEHYGIDATGWGSPFLLVPEVTNVDQATLDALAMADSDAYYLSDSSPLGVLFNNFRNSSAERQRLDRIAKGRPGSPCHKRYLVSNTEFTREPVCTASREYQNLKIGQLLAQEPKPVDLQAQIDAVTEKLCLCDGLSTAALIKNGLTKPKENKAVAICPGPNLAWFSGVYSLDEMVGHIYGKIDLLARNVRPNMFINELNLYVDYLKKDIERHTAALNDKKMKYFAKFRANLLEGINYYKTLIPKITNQTMACRQEMMAQLEAIEAGFHNLPVLSESPE
;
A
#
# COMPACT_ATOMS: atom_id res chain seq x y z
N MET A 1 -20.70 9.40 -32.59
CA MET A 1 -21.81 10.11 -31.91
C MET A 1 -22.66 10.85 -32.92
N THR A 2 -22.05 11.62 -33.84
CA THR A 2 -22.75 12.32 -34.94
C THR A 2 -23.50 11.38 -35.88
N SER A 3 -22.92 10.22 -36.23
CA SER A 3 -23.58 9.18 -37.04
C SER A 3 -24.77 8.49 -36.36
N LYS A 4 -24.99 8.73 -35.06
CA LYS A 4 -26.16 8.25 -34.29
C LYS A 4 -27.14 9.37 -33.96
N GLY A 5 -27.01 10.56 -34.56
CA GLY A 5 -27.86 11.72 -34.28
C GLY A 5 -27.66 12.35 -32.89
N ILE A 6 -26.60 11.99 -32.17
CA ILE A 6 -26.30 12.55 -30.86
C ILE A 6 -25.42 13.78 -31.04
N ALA A 7 -26.00 14.96 -30.85
CA ALA A 7 -25.30 16.23 -30.81
C ALA A 7 -24.70 16.45 -29.41
N LEU A 8 -23.39 16.69 -29.33
CA LEU A 8 -22.74 17.14 -28.11
C LEU A 8 -23.00 18.64 -27.95
N VAL A 9 -23.86 19.01 -27.00
CA VAL A 9 -24.27 20.41 -26.74
C VAL A 9 -23.20 21.19 -25.93
N GLY A 10 -22.08 20.55 -25.60
CA GLY A 10 -20.93 21.13 -24.93
C GLY A 10 -19.92 20.06 -24.55
N LEU A 11 -18.66 20.46 -24.35
CA LEU A 11 -17.66 19.55 -23.77
C LEU A 11 -18.00 19.34 -22.28
N PRO A 12 -18.08 18.09 -21.80
CA PRO A 12 -18.29 17.84 -20.38
C PRO A 12 -17.09 18.39 -19.58
N HIS A 13 -17.37 19.04 -18.46
CA HIS A 13 -16.34 19.53 -17.55
C HIS A 13 -15.60 18.34 -16.92
N THR A 14 -14.28 18.30 -17.07
CA THR A 14 -13.43 17.32 -16.38
C THR A 14 -13.16 17.80 -14.97
N ARG A 15 -13.52 16.99 -13.97
CA ARG A 15 -13.14 17.21 -12.57
C ARG A 15 -11.95 16.34 -12.20
N ILE A 16 -11.02 16.89 -11.41
CA ILE A 16 -9.83 16.21 -10.91
C ILE A 16 -9.96 16.07 -9.39
N SER A 17 -9.86 14.84 -8.90
CA SER A 17 -9.79 14.55 -7.48
C SER A 17 -8.49 13.84 -7.12
N VAL A 18 -7.95 14.08 -5.93
CA VAL A 18 -6.76 13.37 -5.43
C VAL A 18 -7.07 12.63 -4.14
N GLN A 19 -6.41 11.51 -3.94
CA GLN A 19 -6.49 10.71 -2.71
C GLN A 19 -5.09 10.22 -2.35
N GLY A 20 -4.96 9.70 -1.13
CA GLY A 20 -3.72 9.07 -0.66
C GLY A 20 -3.07 9.87 0.44
N GLY A 21 -2.96 9.26 1.62
CA GLY A 21 -2.20 9.82 2.74
C GLY A 21 -2.78 11.08 3.42
N ILE A 22 -3.85 11.68 2.92
CA ILE A 22 -4.49 12.84 3.57
C ILE A 22 -4.92 12.43 4.98
N GLY A 23 -4.44 13.17 5.98
CA GLY A 23 -4.62 12.85 7.40
C GLY A 23 -5.28 13.98 8.18
N THR A 24 -5.21 15.24 7.74
CA THR A 24 -5.76 16.40 8.47
C THR A 24 -6.61 17.32 7.58
N ALA A 25 -7.48 18.13 8.21
CA ALA A 25 -8.23 19.18 7.53
C ALA A 25 -7.33 20.22 6.84
N ALA A 26 -6.16 20.52 7.42
CA ALA A 26 -5.19 21.45 6.84
C ALA A 26 -4.54 20.90 5.56
N GLU A 27 -4.17 19.61 5.54
CA GLU A 27 -3.70 18.94 4.32
C GLU A 27 -4.79 18.90 3.24
N ASN A 28 -6.03 18.62 3.65
CA ASN A 28 -7.19 18.61 2.76
C ASN A 28 -7.42 19.98 2.11
N ALA A 29 -7.49 21.05 2.92
CA ALA A 29 -7.65 22.42 2.45
C ALA A 29 -6.48 22.86 1.57
N PHE A 30 -5.25 22.48 1.94
CA PHE A 30 -4.05 22.79 1.15
C PHE A 30 -4.18 22.25 -0.28
N LEU A 31 -4.63 21.01 -0.44
CA LEU A 31 -4.79 20.41 -1.77
C LEU A 31 -5.84 21.16 -2.61
N LEU A 32 -6.97 21.52 -2.02
CA LEU A 32 -8.06 22.24 -2.68
C LEU A 32 -7.63 23.67 -3.08
N GLU A 33 -6.97 24.39 -2.17
CA GLU A 33 -6.64 25.80 -2.35
C GLU A 33 -5.38 26.02 -3.20
N HIS A 34 -4.32 25.26 -2.93
CA HIS A 34 -3.03 25.45 -3.61
C HIS A 34 -3.03 24.85 -5.02
N TYR A 35 -3.53 23.62 -5.17
CA TYR A 35 -3.54 22.92 -6.46
C TYR A 35 -4.84 23.11 -7.24
N GLY A 36 -5.88 23.71 -6.63
CA GLY A 36 -7.14 23.99 -7.32
C GLY A 36 -7.89 22.72 -7.76
N ILE A 37 -7.70 21.60 -7.06
CA ILE A 37 -8.39 20.34 -7.38
C ILE A 37 -9.86 20.42 -6.97
N ASP A 38 -10.73 19.68 -7.66
CA ASP A 38 -12.17 19.70 -7.40
C ASP A 38 -12.58 18.98 -6.11
N ALA A 39 -11.82 17.95 -5.70
CA ALA A 39 -12.13 17.15 -4.53
C ALA A 39 -10.92 16.36 -4.00
N THR A 40 -11.01 15.97 -2.74
CA THR A 40 -10.14 15.00 -2.09
C THR A 40 -10.91 13.73 -1.75
N GLY A 41 -10.21 12.62 -1.51
CA GLY A 41 -10.83 11.39 -1.03
C GLY A 41 -10.06 10.73 0.10
N TRP A 42 -10.83 10.16 1.02
CA TRP A 42 -10.36 9.56 2.26
C TRP A 42 -10.81 8.09 2.31
N GLY A 43 -9.83 7.18 2.37
CA GLY A 43 -10.07 5.74 2.31
C GLY A 43 -9.85 5.07 3.66
N SER A 44 -8.59 4.80 4.00
CA SER A 44 -8.21 4.00 5.18
C SER A 44 -8.87 4.43 6.49
N PRO A 45 -8.99 5.73 6.83
CA PRO A 45 -9.61 6.14 8.09
C PRO A 45 -11.06 5.67 8.25
N PHE A 46 -11.80 5.51 7.14
CA PHE A 46 -13.15 4.97 7.19
C PHE A 46 -13.23 3.49 7.59
N LEU A 47 -12.13 2.72 7.50
CA LEU A 47 -12.08 1.36 8.04
C LEU A 47 -12.31 1.32 9.57
N LEU A 48 -12.09 2.46 10.26
CA LEU A 48 -12.36 2.64 11.68
C LEU A 48 -13.77 3.19 11.97
N VAL A 49 -14.63 3.30 10.94
CA VAL A 49 -16.00 3.80 11.04
C VAL A 49 -16.99 2.66 10.78
N PRO A 50 -17.48 1.97 11.83
CA PRO A 50 -18.31 0.77 11.69
C PRO A 50 -19.69 1.04 11.09
N GLU A 51 -20.14 2.30 11.07
CA GLU A 51 -21.41 2.73 10.49
C GLU A 51 -21.45 2.63 8.96
N VAL A 52 -20.30 2.77 8.29
CA VAL A 52 -20.22 2.86 6.82
C VAL A 52 -19.27 1.84 6.19
N THR A 53 -18.69 0.94 6.99
CA THR A 53 -17.82 -0.14 6.49
C THR A 53 -18.24 -1.50 7.02
N ASN A 54 -17.83 -2.55 6.33
CA ASN A 54 -18.13 -3.94 6.69
C ASN A 54 -16.94 -4.64 7.39
N VAL A 55 -16.08 -3.88 8.07
CA VAL A 55 -15.00 -4.44 8.88
C VAL A 55 -15.60 -5.14 10.10
N ASP A 56 -15.21 -6.40 10.35
CA ASP A 56 -15.63 -7.15 11.53
C ASP A 56 -14.96 -6.62 12.80
N GLN A 57 -15.56 -6.89 13.97
CA GLN A 57 -15.10 -6.32 15.24
C GLN A 57 -13.63 -6.67 15.56
N ALA A 58 -13.21 -7.91 15.34
CA ALA A 58 -11.85 -8.33 15.67
C ALA A 58 -10.81 -7.62 14.78
N THR A 59 -11.12 -7.41 13.50
CA THR A 59 -10.27 -6.64 12.59
C THR A 59 -10.28 -5.15 12.97
N LEU A 60 -11.44 -4.58 13.33
CA LEU A 60 -11.58 -3.19 13.75
C LEU A 60 -10.72 -2.90 14.99
N ASP A 61 -10.79 -3.76 16.01
CA ASP A 61 -9.98 -3.65 17.23
C ASP A 61 -8.48 -3.74 16.92
N ALA A 62 -8.09 -4.64 16.01
CA ALA A 62 -6.70 -4.79 15.61
C ALA A 62 -6.16 -3.54 14.89
N LEU A 63 -6.96 -2.90 14.03
CA LEU A 63 -6.57 -1.67 13.34
C LEU A 63 -6.41 -0.49 14.30
N ALA A 64 -7.36 -0.34 15.24
CA ALA A 64 -7.37 0.78 16.19
C ALA A 64 -6.18 0.73 17.18
N MET A 65 -5.64 -0.46 17.44
CA MET A 65 -4.54 -0.69 18.37
C MET A 65 -3.17 -0.84 17.68
N ALA A 66 -3.13 -0.81 16.35
CA ALA A 66 -1.90 -1.03 15.60
C ALA A 66 -1.06 0.24 15.47
N ASP A 67 0.26 0.09 15.65
CA ASP A 67 1.21 1.15 15.36
C ASP A 67 1.67 1.11 13.88
N SER A 68 2.60 2.01 13.53
CA SER A 68 3.10 2.18 12.16
C SER A 68 3.78 0.92 11.58
N ASP A 69 4.36 0.05 12.39
CA ASP A 69 5.10 -1.14 11.93
C ASP A 69 4.19 -2.24 11.36
N ALA A 70 2.91 -2.19 11.73
CA ALA A 70 1.90 -3.15 11.33
C ALA A 70 1.45 -2.95 9.87
N TYR A 71 1.75 -1.78 9.31
CA TYR A 71 1.39 -1.40 7.94
C TYR A 71 2.62 -1.46 7.05
N TYR A 72 2.50 -2.15 5.91
CA TYR A 72 3.65 -2.32 5.02
C TYR A 72 3.22 -2.52 3.57
N LEU A 73 4.08 -2.10 2.63
CA LEU A 73 3.92 -2.45 1.22
C LEU A 73 4.29 -3.92 1.02
N SER A 74 3.36 -4.72 0.50
CA SER A 74 3.50 -6.17 0.34
C SER A 74 3.45 -6.58 -1.12
N ASP A 75 4.12 -7.70 -1.44
CA ASP A 75 3.99 -8.43 -2.70
C ASP A 75 3.07 -9.65 -2.56
N SER A 76 2.18 -9.68 -1.56
CA SER A 76 1.28 -10.82 -1.33
C SER A 76 0.19 -11.01 -2.38
N SER A 77 0.07 -10.10 -3.36
CA SER A 77 -0.95 -10.17 -4.41
C SER A 77 -0.70 -11.35 -5.34
N PRO A 78 -1.70 -12.21 -5.60
CA PRO A 78 -1.58 -13.26 -6.59
C PRO A 78 -1.34 -12.74 -8.02
N LEU A 79 -1.62 -11.46 -8.27
CA LEU A 79 -1.47 -10.82 -9.58
C LEU A 79 -0.14 -10.07 -9.74
N GLY A 80 0.75 -10.11 -8.75
CA GLY A 80 2.05 -9.42 -8.80
C GLY A 80 1.95 -7.89 -8.70
N VAL A 81 0.86 -7.39 -8.13
CA VAL A 81 0.65 -5.96 -7.87
C VAL A 81 0.93 -5.66 -6.39
N LEU A 82 1.78 -4.68 -6.11
CA LEU A 82 2.06 -4.26 -4.74
C LEU A 82 0.86 -3.52 -4.14
N PHE A 83 0.60 -3.76 -2.85
CA PHE A 83 -0.41 -3.03 -2.10
C PHE A 83 -0.05 -2.96 -0.61
N ASN A 84 -0.59 -1.96 0.08
CA ASN A 84 -0.42 -1.86 1.52
C ASN A 84 -1.19 -2.98 2.22
N ASN A 85 -0.53 -3.68 3.13
CA ASN A 85 -1.08 -4.82 3.83
C ASN A 85 -0.91 -4.62 5.35
N PHE A 86 -1.64 -5.44 6.10
CA PHE A 86 -1.74 -5.35 7.55
C PHE A 86 -1.24 -6.64 8.21
N ARG A 87 -0.12 -6.55 8.94
CA ARG A 87 0.57 -7.70 9.56
C ARG A 87 -0.33 -8.45 10.53
N ASN A 88 -1.18 -7.74 11.26
CA ASN A 88 -2.00 -8.33 12.32
C ASN A 88 -3.31 -8.96 11.78
N SER A 89 -3.50 -8.96 10.46
CA SER A 89 -4.68 -9.58 9.83
C SER A 89 -4.76 -11.09 10.11
N SER A 90 -5.97 -11.63 10.24
CA SER A 90 -6.15 -13.07 10.45
C SER A 90 -5.78 -13.89 9.21
N ALA A 91 -5.83 -13.31 8.01
CA ALA A 91 -5.30 -13.95 6.80
C ALA A 91 -3.78 -14.09 6.81
N GLU A 92 -3.05 -13.10 7.33
CA GLU A 92 -1.59 -13.20 7.47
C GLU A 92 -1.20 -14.28 8.49
N ARG A 93 -1.87 -14.31 9.66
CA ARG A 93 -1.70 -15.40 10.64
C ARG A 93 -1.97 -16.77 10.03
N GLN A 94 -3.04 -16.91 9.24
CA GLN A 94 -3.36 -18.16 8.55
C GLN A 94 -2.30 -18.54 7.52
N ARG A 95 -1.73 -17.58 6.79
CA ARG A 95 -0.65 -17.82 5.83
C ARG A 95 0.57 -18.41 6.53
N LEU A 96 1.03 -17.77 7.61
CA LEU A 96 2.17 -18.23 8.41
C LEU A 96 1.93 -19.62 9.02
N ASP A 97 0.74 -19.88 9.57
CA ASP A 97 0.37 -21.20 10.11
C ASP A 97 0.44 -22.31 9.04
N ARG A 98 0.01 -22.01 7.81
CA ARG A 98 0.09 -22.96 6.68
C ARG A 98 1.53 -23.26 6.28
N ILE A 99 2.39 -22.24 6.27
CA ILE A 99 3.83 -22.40 6.00
C ILE A 99 4.45 -23.30 7.07
N ALA A 100 4.21 -23.02 8.36
CA ALA A 100 4.73 -23.80 9.48
C ALA A 100 4.28 -25.27 9.44
N LYS A 101 3.08 -25.55 8.92
CA LYS A 101 2.55 -26.92 8.73
C LYS A 101 3.04 -27.62 7.46
N GLY A 102 3.94 -27.02 6.69
CA GLY A 102 4.42 -27.55 5.41
C GLY A 102 3.33 -27.64 4.34
N ARG A 103 2.29 -26.80 4.42
CA ARG A 103 1.15 -26.78 3.50
C ARG A 103 0.85 -25.37 3.00
N PRO A 104 1.86 -24.67 2.45
CA PRO A 104 1.73 -23.28 2.01
C PRO A 104 0.62 -23.14 0.93
N GLY A 105 0.13 -21.92 0.77
CA GLY A 105 -0.92 -21.60 -0.19
C GLY A 105 -2.34 -22.01 0.24
N SER A 106 -3.32 -21.43 -0.46
CA SER A 106 -4.75 -21.69 -0.26
C SER A 106 -5.25 -22.85 -1.12
N PRO A 107 -6.26 -23.62 -0.66
CA PRO A 107 -6.98 -24.57 -1.52
C PRO A 107 -7.62 -23.94 -2.77
N CYS A 108 -7.77 -22.61 -2.82
CA CYS A 108 -8.26 -21.84 -3.98
C CYS A 108 -9.66 -22.24 -4.48
N HIS A 109 -10.63 -22.40 -3.58
CA HIS A 109 -11.99 -22.81 -3.95
C HIS A 109 -12.73 -21.83 -4.87
N LYS A 110 -12.47 -20.52 -4.72
CA LYS A 110 -13.18 -19.45 -5.48
C LYS A 110 -12.62 -19.20 -6.87
N ARG A 111 -11.31 -19.41 -7.08
CA ARG A 111 -10.61 -19.26 -8.37
C ARG A 111 -10.72 -17.90 -9.07
N TYR A 112 -11.16 -16.81 -8.42
CA TYR A 112 -11.36 -15.51 -9.09
C TYR A 112 -10.06 -14.84 -9.58
N LEU A 113 -8.92 -15.10 -8.94
CA LEU A 113 -7.61 -14.51 -9.29
C LEU A 113 -6.66 -15.55 -9.90
N VAL A 114 -7.23 -16.49 -10.64
CA VAL A 114 -6.48 -17.51 -11.37
C VAL A 114 -5.98 -16.91 -12.70
N SER A 115 -4.66 -16.95 -12.93
CA SER A 115 -4.04 -16.26 -14.07
C SER A 115 -2.72 -16.85 -14.57
N ASN A 116 -2.11 -17.81 -13.87
CA ASN A 116 -0.77 -18.30 -14.18
C ASN A 116 -0.81 -19.72 -14.77
N THR A 117 -0.08 -19.96 -15.86
CA THR A 117 -0.01 -21.26 -16.56
C THR A 117 1.41 -21.86 -16.56
N GLU A 118 2.25 -21.48 -15.59
CA GLU A 118 3.66 -21.92 -15.54
C GLU A 118 3.80 -23.43 -15.41
N PHE A 119 2.90 -24.08 -14.65
CA PHE A 119 2.97 -25.51 -14.35
C PHE A 119 1.80 -26.33 -14.86
N THR A 120 0.73 -25.70 -15.32
CA THR A 120 -0.53 -26.34 -15.66
C THR A 120 -1.12 -25.74 -16.94
N ARG A 121 -1.78 -26.58 -17.75
CA ARG A 121 -2.47 -26.12 -18.98
C ARG A 121 -3.64 -25.19 -18.64
N GLU A 122 -4.42 -25.56 -17.64
CA GLU A 122 -5.42 -24.67 -17.08
C GLU A 122 -4.75 -23.69 -16.12
N PRO A 123 -5.06 -22.38 -16.18
CA PRO A 123 -4.46 -21.44 -15.26
C PRO A 123 -4.74 -21.80 -13.79
N VAL A 124 -3.74 -21.54 -12.94
CA VAL A 124 -3.81 -21.64 -11.48
C VAL A 124 -3.49 -20.28 -10.85
N CYS A 125 -3.85 -20.14 -9.57
CA CYS A 125 -3.56 -18.93 -8.80
C CYS A 125 -2.19 -19.08 -8.14
N THR A 126 -1.36 -18.05 -8.17
CA THR A 126 -0.02 -18.08 -7.54
C THR A 126 -0.07 -18.17 -6.00
N ALA A 127 -1.19 -17.77 -5.38
CA ALA A 127 -1.48 -17.99 -3.96
C ALA A 127 -2.11 -19.36 -3.67
N SER A 128 -2.30 -20.23 -4.68
CA SER A 128 -2.84 -21.57 -4.47
C SER A 128 -1.77 -22.53 -3.94
N ARG A 129 -2.22 -23.52 -3.16
CA ARG A 129 -1.37 -24.62 -2.69
C ARG A 129 -0.76 -25.41 -3.84
N GLU A 130 -1.53 -25.60 -4.91
CA GLU A 130 -1.06 -26.28 -6.13
C GLU A 130 0.16 -25.56 -6.71
N TYR A 131 0.02 -24.27 -7.03
CA TYR A 131 1.13 -23.49 -7.59
C TYR A 131 2.32 -23.42 -6.63
N GLN A 132 2.10 -23.10 -5.35
CA GLN A 132 3.21 -22.93 -4.40
C GLN A 132 3.98 -24.24 -4.20
N ASN A 133 3.30 -25.39 -4.11
CA ASN A 133 3.96 -26.69 -4.03
C ASN A 133 4.79 -27.00 -5.29
N LEU A 134 4.24 -26.75 -6.48
CA LEU A 134 4.93 -26.99 -7.75
C LEU A 134 6.17 -26.11 -7.88
N LYS A 135 6.03 -24.81 -7.56
CA LYS A 135 7.14 -23.86 -7.64
C LYS A 135 8.23 -24.16 -6.61
N ILE A 136 7.87 -24.44 -5.36
CA ILE A 136 8.83 -24.84 -4.32
C ILE A 136 9.53 -26.15 -4.72
N GLY A 137 8.79 -27.13 -5.24
CA GLY A 137 9.37 -28.37 -5.75
C GLY A 137 10.39 -28.14 -6.88
N GLN A 138 10.08 -27.26 -7.83
CA GLN A 138 11.02 -26.84 -8.87
C GLN A 138 12.28 -26.20 -8.28
N LEU A 139 12.15 -25.27 -7.32
CA LEU A 139 13.27 -24.61 -6.66
C LEU A 139 14.17 -25.62 -5.92
N LEU A 140 13.56 -26.54 -5.18
CA LEU A 140 14.27 -27.59 -4.45
C LEU A 140 14.91 -28.64 -5.36
N ALA A 141 14.50 -28.75 -6.62
CA ALA A 141 15.10 -29.69 -7.59
C ALA A 141 16.31 -29.11 -8.33
N GLN A 142 16.59 -27.80 -8.22
CA GLN A 142 17.72 -27.18 -8.91
C GLN A 142 19.06 -27.63 -8.32
N GLU A 143 20.00 -27.97 -9.19
CA GLU A 143 21.39 -28.30 -8.84
C GLU A 143 22.36 -27.53 -9.74
N PRO A 144 23.32 -26.76 -9.19
CA PRO A 144 23.52 -26.54 -7.75
C PRO A 144 22.39 -25.71 -7.12
N LYS A 145 22.19 -25.86 -5.81
CA LYS A 145 21.21 -25.05 -5.06
C LYS A 145 21.57 -23.56 -5.17
N PRO A 146 20.60 -22.69 -5.50
CA PRO A 146 20.82 -21.24 -5.48
C PRO A 146 21.19 -20.74 -4.07
N VAL A 147 22.10 -19.78 -3.99
CA VAL A 147 22.48 -19.13 -2.73
C VAL A 147 21.28 -18.43 -2.06
N ASP A 148 20.34 -17.95 -2.88
CA ASP A 148 19.13 -17.22 -2.48
C ASP A 148 17.87 -18.11 -2.41
N LEU A 149 18.03 -19.44 -2.38
CA LEU A 149 16.91 -20.40 -2.42
C LEU A 149 15.80 -20.09 -1.40
N GLN A 150 16.16 -19.75 -0.16
CA GLN A 150 15.17 -19.42 0.87
C GLN A 150 14.38 -18.15 0.51
N ALA A 151 15.05 -17.11 0.01
CA ALA A 151 14.39 -15.88 -0.42
C ALA A 151 13.42 -16.13 -1.59
N GLN A 152 13.76 -17.03 -2.51
CA GLN A 152 12.87 -17.44 -3.59
C GLN A 152 11.63 -18.20 -3.06
N ILE A 153 11.81 -19.09 -2.07
CA ILE A 153 10.69 -19.78 -1.41
C ILE A 153 9.80 -18.79 -0.64
N ASP A 154 10.40 -17.82 0.06
CA ASP A 154 9.66 -16.79 0.78
C ASP A 154 8.82 -15.94 -0.16
N ALA A 155 9.36 -15.54 -1.32
CA ALA A 155 8.62 -14.80 -2.35
C ALA A 155 7.42 -15.59 -2.92
N VAL A 156 7.55 -16.92 -3.05
CA VAL A 156 6.45 -17.80 -3.47
C VAL A 156 5.37 -17.89 -2.39
N THR A 157 5.78 -18.02 -1.13
CA THR A 157 4.86 -18.23 0.00
C THR A 157 4.29 -16.92 0.59
N GLU A 158 4.81 -15.76 0.19
CA GLU A 158 4.23 -14.44 0.51
C GLU A 158 2.81 -14.29 -0.08
N LYS A 159 2.52 -14.96 -1.19
CA LYS A 159 1.24 -14.83 -1.89
C LYS A 159 0.06 -15.32 -1.04
N LEU A 160 -0.97 -14.48 -0.91
CA LEU A 160 -2.12 -14.69 -0.03
C LEU A 160 -3.44 -14.76 -0.83
N CYS A 161 -4.40 -15.56 -0.36
CA CYS A 161 -5.71 -15.69 -1.00
C CYS A 161 -6.60 -14.46 -0.74
N LEU A 162 -6.68 -13.56 -1.72
CA LEU A 162 -7.54 -12.37 -1.63
C LEU A 162 -9.01 -12.68 -1.95
N CYS A 163 -9.30 -13.75 -2.69
CA CYS A 163 -10.67 -14.10 -3.11
C CYS A 163 -11.61 -14.38 -1.93
N ASP A 164 -11.12 -15.11 -0.93
CA ASP A 164 -11.86 -15.31 0.31
C ASP A 164 -11.64 -14.10 1.23
N GLY A 165 -10.36 -13.79 1.51
CA GLY A 165 -9.96 -12.88 2.58
C GLY A 165 -10.61 -11.50 2.55
N LEU A 166 -10.73 -10.88 1.37
CA LEU A 166 -11.31 -9.52 1.24
C LEU A 166 -12.81 -9.47 1.47
N SER A 167 -13.52 -10.60 1.27
CA SER A 167 -14.97 -10.69 1.47
C SER A 167 -15.35 -11.15 2.88
N THR A 168 -14.43 -11.84 3.57
CA THR A 168 -14.68 -12.52 4.84
C THR A 168 -15.20 -11.58 5.93
N ALA A 169 -14.66 -10.37 6.05
CA ALA A 169 -15.08 -9.40 7.08
C ALA A 169 -16.58 -9.09 6.99
N ALA A 170 -17.07 -8.86 5.76
CA ALA A 170 -18.49 -8.60 5.52
C ALA A 170 -19.37 -9.81 5.86
N LEU A 171 -18.91 -11.02 5.55
CA LEU A 171 -19.66 -12.24 5.91
C LEU A 171 -19.73 -12.45 7.42
N ILE A 172 -18.63 -12.19 8.14
CA ILE A 172 -18.59 -12.28 9.62
C ILE A 172 -19.52 -11.25 10.23
N LYS A 173 -19.37 -9.97 9.86
CA LYS A 173 -20.16 -8.86 10.43
C LYS A 173 -21.66 -9.07 10.26
N ASN A 174 -22.08 -9.63 9.14
CA ASN A 174 -23.50 -9.81 8.81
C ASN A 174 -24.04 -11.21 9.21
N GLY A 175 -23.26 -12.05 9.88
CA GLY A 175 -23.70 -13.39 10.29
C GLY A 175 -23.97 -14.35 9.12
N LEU A 176 -23.30 -14.15 7.98
CA LEU A 176 -23.51 -14.90 6.74
C LEU A 176 -22.46 -16.00 6.51
N THR A 177 -21.58 -16.26 7.48
CA THR A 177 -20.52 -17.26 7.34
C THR A 177 -21.08 -18.68 7.27
N LYS A 178 -20.74 -19.43 6.21
CA LYS A 178 -21.10 -20.84 6.08
C LYS A 178 -20.06 -21.75 6.74
N PRO A 179 -20.42 -22.99 7.15
CA PRO A 179 -19.49 -23.90 7.83
C PRO A 179 -18.17 -24.20 7.09
N LYS A 180 -18.17 -24.17 5.76
CA LYS A 180 -17.00 -24.45 4.92
C LYS A 180 -16.26 -23.18 4.44
N GLU A 181 -16.69 -22.00 4.85
CA GLU A 181 -16.04 -20.75 4.43
C GLU A 181 -14.79 -20.46 5.27
N ASN A 182 -13.79 -19.88 4.60
CA ASN A 182 -12.60 -19.39 5.28
C ASN A 182 -12.98 -18.19 6.17
N LYS A 183 -12.58 -18.21 7.43
CA LYS A 183 -12.83 -17.13 8.40
C LYS A 183 -11.65 -16.16 8.53
N ALA A 184 -10.60 -16.36 7.74
CA ALA A 184 -9.46 -15.46 7.73
C ALA A 184 -9.76 -14.22 6.86
N VAL A 185 -9.54 -13.04 7.45
CA VAL A 185 -9.82 -11.72 6.88
C VAL A 185 -8.52 -11.12 6.36
N ALA A 186 -8.54 -10.69 5.11
CA ALA A 186 -7.50 -9.88 4.50
C ALA A 186 -7.99 -8.43 4.39
N ILE A 187 -7.10 -7.47 4.59
CA ILE A 187 -7.42 -6.05 4.56
C ILE A 187 -6.20 -5.26 4.11
N CYS A 188 -6.42 -4.16 3.38
CA CYS A 188 -5.35 -3.37 2.75
C CYS A 188 -5.41 -1.88 3.16
N PRO A 189 -5.28 -1.55 4.46
CA PRO A 189 -5.25 -0.17 4.92
C PRO A 189 -3.97 0.52 4.45
N GLY A 190 -4.07 1.78 4.02
CA GLY A 190 -2.90 2.63 3.83
C GLY A 190 -2.23 3.00 5.16
N PRO A 191 -0.91 3.29 5.16
CA PRO A 191 -0.09 3.36 6.38
C PRO A 191 -0.44 4.51 7.32
N ASN A 192 -1.10 5.57 6.83
CA ASN A 192 -1.53 6.67 7.70
C ASN A 192 -2.64 6.29 8.68
N LEU A 193 -3.23 5.10 8.55
CA LEU A 193 -4.17 4.59 9.55
C LEU A 193 -3.51 4.39 10.92
N ALA A 194 -2.19 4.18 10.98
CA ALA A 194 -1.42 4.04 12.22
C ALA A 194 -1.57 5.20 13.21
N TRP A 195 -2.01 6.36 12.74
CA TRP A 195 -2.17 7.55 13.57
C TRP A 195 -3.60 7.71 14.10
N PHE A 196 -4.53 6.86 13.67
CA PHE A 196 -5.89 6.83 14.19
C PHE A 196 -6.00 5.72 15.23
N SER A 197 -6.18 6.10 16.50
CA SER A 197 -6.10 5.19 17.66
C SER A 197 -7.46 4.82 18.25
N GLY A 198 -8.52 4.85 17.44
CA GLY A 198 -9.88 4.63 17.93
C GLY A 198 -10.85 4.18 16.86
N VAL A 199 -12.05 3.85 17.33
CA VAL A 199 -13.23 3.61 16.50
C VAL A 199 -14.07 4.88 16.54
N TYR A 200 -14.52 5.33 15.38
CA TYR A 200 -15.18 6.63 15.24
C TYR A 200 -16.56 6.48 14.60
N SER A 201 -17.47 7.37 14.96
CA SER A 201 -18.73 7.57 14.23
C SER A 201 -18.49 8.27 12.88
N LEU A 202 -19.49 8.24 12.00
CA LEU A 202 -19.45 8.99 10.75
C LEU A 202 -19.34 10.50 11.01
N ASP A 203 -20.07 11.04 11.99
CA ASP A 203 -20.01 12.48 12.32
C ASP A 203 -18.61 12.89 12.78
N GLU A 204 -17.94 12.07 13.60
CA GLU A 204 -16.57 12.33 14.03
C GLU A 204 -15.59 12.33 12.85
N MET A 205 -15.64 11.31 11.99
CA MET A 205 -14.73 11.22 10.84
C MET A 205 -14.97 12.35 9.83
N VAL A 206 -16.23 12.71 9.57
CA VAL A 206 -16.57 13.86 8.71
C VAL A 206 -16.14 15.17 9.38
N GLY A 207 -16.38 15.30 10.69
CA GLY A 207 -15.93 16.42 11.49
C GLY A 207 -14.42 16.61 11.44
N HIS A 208 -13.65 15.51 11.44
CA HIS A 208 -12.20 15.52 11.27
C HIS A 208 -11.76 16.04 9.91
N ILE A 209 -12.36 15.53 8.83
CA ILE A 209 -12.04 15.92 7.45
C ILE A 209 -12.26 17.42 7.23
N TYR A 210 -13.32 17.98 7.81
CA TYR A 210 -13.69 19.39 7.66
C TYR A 210 -13.26 20.29 8.82
N GLY A 211 -12.44 19.79 9.76
CA GLY A 211 -11.82 20.60 10.81
C GLY A 211 -12.74 21.01 11.97
N LYS A 212 -13.91 20.37 12.14
CA LYS A 212 -14.79 20.52 13.31
C LYS A 212 -14.15 19.90 14.57
N ILE A 213 -13.45 18.79 14.40
CA ILE A 213 -12.66 18.12 15.44
C ILE A 213 -11.31 17.69 14.85
N ASP A 214 -10.36 17.32 15.72
CA ASP A 214 -9.09 16.75 15.30
C ASP A 214 -8.86 15.40 16.01
N LEU A 215 -9.09 14.32 15.27
CA LEU A 215 -8.90 12.95 15.75
C LEU A 215 -7.42 12.57 15.90
N LEU A 216 -6.51 13.38 15.36
CA LEU A 216 -5.06 13.16 15.36
C LEU A 216 -4.30 14.09 16.31
N ALA A 217 -4.99 14.94 17.07
CA ALA A 217 -4.37 15.99 17.91
C ALA A 217 -3.32 15.48 18.93
N ARG A 218 -3.38 14.20 19.29
CA ARG A 218 -2.47 13.56 20.26
C ARG A 218 -1.28 12.85 19.62
N ASN A 219 -1.21 12.82 18.29
CA ASN A 219 -0.23 12.04 17.55
C ASN A 219 0.75 12.96 16.81
N VAL A 220 2.05 12.69 16.97
CA VAL A 220 3.09 13.31 16.15
C VAL A 220 3.24 12.45 14.90
N ARG A 221 2.81 12.99 13.75
CA ARG A 221 2.92 12.31 12.46
C ARG A 221 3.62 13.20 11.42
N PRO A 222 4.33 12.60 10.46
CA PRO A 222 4.78 13.33 9.27
C PRO A 222 3.59 13.86 8.47
N ASN A 223 3.81 14.97 7.76
CA ASN A 223 2.88 15.44 6.75
C ASN A 223 2.67 14.38 5.65
N MET A 224 1.49 14.33 5.03
CA MET A 224 1.16 13.39 3.96
C MET A 224 2.21 13.30 2.85
N PHE A 225 2.82 14.42 2.44
CA PHE A 225 3.84 14.43 1.38
C PHE A 225 5.14 13.79 1.83
N ILE A 226 5.55 14.02 3.08
CA ILE A 226 6.76 13.41 3.64
C ILE A 226 6.56 11.91 3.81
N ASN A 227 5.40 11.50 4.32
CA ASN A 227 5.09 10.09 4.46
C ASN A 227 5.08 9.36 3.11
N GLU A 228 4.47 9.96 2.08
CA GLU A 228 4.49 9.41 0.73
C GLU A 228 5.92 9.34 0.16
N LEU A 229 6.72 10.40 0.32
CA LEU A 229 8.12 10.41 -0.12
C LEU A 229 8.92 9.25 0.51
N ASN A 230 8.76 9.01 1.81
CA ASN A 230 9.40 7.88 2.49
C ASN A 230 9.01 6.53 1.86
N LEU A 231 7.74 6.33 1.49
CA LEU A 231 7.31 5.11 0.80
C LEU A 231 8.04 4.90 -0.53
N TYR A 232 8.22 5.98 -1.31
CA TYR A 232 8.97 5.91 -2.57
C TYR A 232 10.47 5.66 -2.36
N VAL A 233 11.07 6.29 -1.34
CA VAL A 233 12.49 6.05 -1.00
C VAL A 233 12.70 4.60 -0.56
N ASP A 234 11.83 4.07 0.30
CA ASP A 234 11.91 2.68 0.77
C ASP A 234 11.66 1.68 -0.37
N TYR A 235 10.74 2.00 -1.28
CA TYR A 235 10.54 1.22 -2.49
C TYR A 235 11.81 1.19 -3.34
N LEU A 236 12.42 2.34 -3.61
CA LEU A 236 13.64 2.45 -4.41
C LEU A 236 14.79 1.64 -3.78
N LYS A 237 14.99 1.76 -2.45
CA LYS A 237 16.00 0.98 -1.71
C LYS A 237 15.81 -0.52 -1.91
N LYS A 238 14.59 -1.02 -1.67
CA LYS A 238 14.26 -2.44 -1.83
C LYS A 238 14.39 -2.91 -3.28
N ASP A 239 14.00 -2.08 -4.25
CA ASP A 239 14.10 -2.42 -5.67
C ASP A 239 15.57 -2.49 -6.12
N ILE A 240 16.43 -1.60 -5.61
CA ILE A 240 17.88 -1.68 -5.78
C ILE A 240 18.42 -2.98 -5.19
N GLU A 241 18.14 -3.25 -3.90
CA GLU A 241 18.63 -4.44 -3.19
C GLU A 241 18.28 -5.75 -3.92
N ARG A 242 17.04 -5.85 -4.42
CA ARG A 242 16.56 -7.02 -5.18
C ARG A 242 17.30 -7.24 -6.50
N HIS A 243 17.85 -6.18 -7.09
CA HIS A 243 18.49 -6.24 -8.40
C HIS A 243 20.01 -6.08 -8.34
N THR A 244 20.63 -5.91 -7.16
CA THR A 244 22.08 -5.70 -7.00
C THR A 244 22.91 -6.79 -7.70
N ALA A 245 22.50 -8.05 -7.63
CA ALA A 245 23.21 -9.17 -8.24
C ALA A 245 23.03 -9.30 -9.77
N ALA A 246 22.06 -8.57 -10.35
CA ALA A 246 21.69 -8.63 -11.77
C ALA A 246 21.59 -7.23 -12.40
N LEU A 247 22.41 -6.29 -11.92
CA LEU A 247 22.46 -4.93 -12.46
C LEU A 247 22.91 -4.96 -13.92
N ASN A 248 22.12 -4.32 -14.78
CA ASN A 248 22.46 -4.05 -16.17
C ASN A 248 22.21 -2.58 -16.48
N ASP A 249 22.73 -2.09 -17.61
CA ASP A 249 22.65 -0.69 -18.01
C ASP A 249 21.22 -0.14 -18.01
N LYS A 250 20.24 -0.97 -18.41
CA LYS A 250 18.83 -0.58 -18.42
C LYS A 250 18.31 -0.34 -17.02
N LYS A 251 18.65 -1.20 -16.06
CA LYS A 251 18.26 -1.07 -14.65
C LYS A 251 18.98 0.10 -13.98
N MET A 252 20.27 0.32 -14.27
CA MET A 252 20.99 1.50 -13.79
C MET A 252 20.36 2.81 -14.27
N LYS A 253 20.03 2.91 -15.56
CA LYS A 253 19.32 4.09 -16.11
C LYS A 253 17.95 4.29 -15.47
N TYR A 254 17.22 3.22 -15.20
CA TYR A 254 15.95 3.28 -14.49
C TYR A 254 16.12 3.84 -13.06
N PHE A 255 17.07 3.31 -12.27
CA PHE A 255 17.31 3.80 -10.91
C PHE A 255 17.80 5.24 -10.88
N ALA A 256 18.69 5.62 -11.81
CA ALA A 256 19.15 7.00 -11.96
C ALA A 256 17.98 7.96 -12.25
N LYS A 257 17.09 7.59 -13.18
CA LYS A 257 15.89 8.37 -13.49
C LYS A 257 14.92 8.44 -12.30
N PHE A 258 14.71 7.33 -11.59
CA PHE A 258 13.85 7.30 -10.41
C PHE A 258 14.37 8.29 -9.37
N ARG A 259 15.67 8.22 -9.03
CA ARG A 259 16.29 9.15 -8.09
C ARG A 259 16.17 10.60 -8.55
N ALA A 260 16.48 10.89 -9.81
CA ALA A 260 16.40 12.25 -10.34
C ALA A 260 14.99 12.84 -10.15
N ASN A 261 13.95 12.05 -10.45
CA ASN A 261 12.56 12.47 -10.24
C ASN A 261 12.23 12.71 -8.75
N LEU A 262 12.75 11.87 -7.83
CA LEU A 262 12.54 12.09 -6.39
C LEU A 262 13.24 13.37 -5.90
N LEU A 263 14.46 13.63 -6.36
CA LEU A 263 15.19 14.85 -6.02
C LEU A 263 14.52 16.11 -6.61
N GLU A 264 13.95 16.01 -7.81
CA GLU A 264 13.12 17.08 -8.39
C GLU A 264 11.89 17.36 -7.51
N GLY A 265 11.19 16.31 -7.08
CA GLY A 265 10.06 16.42 -6.15
C GLY A 265 10.46 17.04 -4.81
N ILE A 266 11.61 16.63 -4.25
CA ILE A 266 12.17 17.22 -3.02
C ILE A 266 12.41 18.72 -3.21
N ASN A 267 13.08 19.13 -4.28
CA ASN A 267 13.36 20.54 -4.56
C ASN A 267 12.08 21.37 -4.74
N TYR A 268 11.07 20.80 -5.40
CA TYR A 268 9.74 21.40 -5.49
C TYR A 268 9.16 21.69 -4.10
N TYR A 269 9.17 20.71 -3.19
CA TYR A 269 8.63 20.89 -1.84
C TYR A 269 9.48 21.82 -0.96
N LYS A 270 10.81 21.85 -1.11
CA LYS A 270 11.67 22.84 -0.42
C LYS A 270 11.28 24.27 -0.79
N THR A 271 10.87 24.50 -2.02
CA THR A 271 10.41 25.81 -2.50
C THR A 271 8.97 26.13 -2.07
N LEU A 272 8.13 25.10 -1.94
CA LEU A 272 6.71 25.24 -1.62
C LEU A 272 6.44 25.40 -0.12
N ILE A 273 7.09 24.62 0.74
CA ILE A 273 6.85 24.58 2.19
C ILE A 273 6.86 25.98 2.83
N PRO A 274 7.82 26.87 2.55
CA PRO A 274 7.82 28.23 3.11
C PRO A 274 6.61 29.08 2.73
N LYS A 275 5.93 28.74 1.62
CA LYS A 275 4.76 29.45 1.08
C LYS A 275 3.43 28.89 1.58
N ILE A 276 3.43 27.75 2.27
CA ILE A 276 2.22 27.19 2.88
C ILE A 276 1.76 28.12 4.01
N THR A 277 0.52 28.58 3.96
CA THR A 277 -0.05 29.54 4.92
C THR A 277 -1.05 28.92 5.89
N ASN A 278 -1.68 27.81 5.51
CA ASN A 278 -2.72 27.13 6.30
C ASN A 278 -2.17 26.10 7.30
N GLN A 279 -0.86 26.11 7.56
CA GLN A 279 -0.18 25.24 8.52
C GLN A 279 0.72 26.06 9.45
N THR A 280 0.94 25.56 10.68
CA THR A 280 1.74 26.27 11.68
C THR A 280 3.21 26.36 11.27
N MET A 281 3.93 27.36 11.80
CA MET A 281 5.36 27.51 11.55
C MET A 281 6.16 26.27 11.99
N ALA A 282 5.81 25.68 13.14
CA ALA A 282 6.43 24.46 13.64
C ALA A 282 6.22 23.28 12.69
N CYS A 283 5.01 23.10 12.15
CA CYS A 283 4.72 22.04 11.17
C CYS A 283 5.57 22.21 9.90
N ARG A 284 5.69 23.43 9.38
CA ARG A 284 6.51 23.72 8.18
C ARG A 284 8.01 23.50 8.43
N GLN A 285 8.50 23.85 9.62
CA GLN A 285 9.89 23.59 10.02
C GLN A 285 10.18 22.09 10.11
N GLU A 286 9.27 21.32 10.72
CA GLU A 286 9.39 19.86 10.80
C GLU A 286 9.37 19.22 9.40
N MET A 287 8.45 19.64 8.53
CA MET A 287 8.42 19.17 7.14
C MET A 287 9.74 19.44 6.41
N MET A 288 10.32 20.64 6.59
CA MET A 288 11.60 20.99 5.97
C MET A 288 12.74 20.12 6.51
N ALA A 289 12.82 19.95 7.83
CA ALA A 289 13.85 19.14 8.47
C ALA A 289 13.78 17.67 8.01
N GLN A 290 12.57 17.10 7.95
CA GLN A 290 12.38 15.73 7.45
C GLN A 290 12.77 15.60 5.97
N LEU A 291 12.44 16.60 5.16
CA LEU A 291 12.76 16.61 3.73
C LEU A 291 14.28 16.67 3.50
N GLU A 292 14.99 17.52 4.24
CA GLU A 292 16.46 17.62 4.21
C GLU A 292 17.13 16.33 4.69
N ALA A 293 16.59 15.69 5.73
CA ALA A 293 17.10 14.40 6.21
C ALA A 293 16.94 13.28 5.16
N ILE A 294 15.79 13.24 4.47
CA ILE A 294 15.54 12.29 3.38
C ILE A 294 16.50 12.54 2.21
N GLU A 295 16.65 13.80 1.80
CA GLU A 295 17.57 14.22 0.74
C GLU A 295 19.01 13.79 1.04
N ALA A 296 19.50 14.05 2.26
CA ALA A 296 20.83 13.64 2.69
C ALA A 296 21.04 12.11 2.60
N GLY A 297 19.98 11.34 2.84
CA GLY A 297 19.99 9.88 2.71
C GLY A 297 20.23 9.35 1.29
N PHE A 298 19.97 10.15 0.24
CA PHE A 298 20.22 9.73 -1.14
C PHE A 298 21.71 9.63 -1.49
N HIS A 299 22.60 10.31 -0.77
CA HIS A 299 24.04 10.21 -0.99
C HIS A 299 24.60 8.83 -0.62
N ASN A 300 23.87 8.07 0.21
CA ASN A 300 24.30 6.76 0.72
C ASN A 300 23.73 5.58 -0.08
N LEU A 301 23.02 5.82 -1.20
CA LEU A 301 22.44 4.74 -1.99
C LEU A 301 23.50 4.09 -2.90
N PRO A 302 23.67 2.75 -2.85
CA PRO A 302 24.87 2.04 -3.36
C PRO A 302 25.06 2.00 -4.89
N VAL A 303 24.25 2.69 -5.69
CA VAL A 303 24.23 2.54 -7.17
C VAL A 303 24.73 3.79 -7.92
N LEU A 304 25.36 4.74 -7.23
CA LEU A 304 25.55 6.08 -7.78
C LEU A 304 26.93 6.69 -7.50
N SER A 305 27.97 5.88 -7.43
CA SER A 305 29.30 6.41 -7.77
C SER A 305 29.25 6.82 -9.24
N GLU A 306 29.33 8.12 -9.49
CA GLU A 306 29.49 8.69 -10.83
C GLU A 306 30.56 7.89 -11.58
N SER A 307 30.23 7.42 -12.77
CA SER A 307 31.25 6.96 -13.71
C SER A 307 32.27 8.10 -13.86
N PRO A 308 33.58 7.87 -13.61
CA PRO A 308 34.58 8.89 -13.87
C PRO A 308 34.53 9.21 -15.37
N GLU A 309 34.49 10.50 -15.69
CA GLU A 309 34.73 11.02 -17.05
C GLU A 309 36.04 10.49 -17.64
#